data_AF-A0A4U0WF60-F1
#
_entry.id   AF-A0A4U0WF60-F1
#
_cell.length_a   1.000
_cell.length_b   1.000
_cell.length_c   1.000
_cell.angle_alpha   90.00
_cell.angle_beta   90.00
_cell.angle_gamma   90.00
#
_symmetry.space_group_name_H-M   'P 1'
#
loop_
_entity.id
_entity.type
_entity.pdbx_description
1 polymer ?
#
loop_
_entity_poly.entity_id
_entity_poly.type
_entity_poly.pdbx_seq_one_letter_code
_entity_poly.pdbx_strand_id
1 'polypeptide(L)'
;MASPNETPRLKNVGIEDLQFDYPPVIVTGDEEDAGYQELMVSLEKEPAPWKPLCEAIRRDDEDIFREESLHLKGPPTLAAKKEAILVGRLDLLKLLLERDDSIEDDTVATACDRKYRDSVRMLLDFGWPIDKPVYFTASLLCTAVDDVEITQWLIETGADVNL
;
A
#
# COMPACT_ATOMS: atom_id res chain seq x y z
N MET A 1 18.04 55.50 26.93
CA MET A 1 19.06 54.52 27.37
C MET A 1 18.41 53.15 27.28
N ALA A 2 18.76 52.36 26.25
CA ALA A 2 18.21 51.03 26.02
C ALA A 2 19.18 49.99 26.58
N SER A 3 18.72 49.11 27.47
CA SER A 3 19.48 47.92 27.90
C SER A 3 19.33 46.79 26.88
N PRO A 4 20.36 45.97 26.66
CA PRO A 4 20.42 45.04 25.54
C PRO A 4 19.65 43.74 25.83
N ASN A 5 19.14 43.21 24.73
CA ASN A 5 18.44 41.94 24.57
C ASN A 5 19.36 40.77 24.97
N GLU A 6 19.13 40.13 26.11
CA GLU A 6 19.82 38.88 26.48
C GLU A 6 18.98 37.68 26.04
N THR A 7 19.38 37.07 24.92
CA THR A 7 18.90 35.76 24.51
C THR A 7 19.30 34.69 25.55
N PRO A 8 18.40 33.78 25.95
CA PRO A 8 18.77 32.71 26.87
C PRO A 8 19.76 31.77 26.17
N ARG A 9 21.01 31.75 26.65
CA ARG A 9 22.00 30.76 26.24
C ARG A 9 21.56 29.38 26.76
N LEU A 10 21.14 28.52 25.86
CA LEU A 10 21.01 27.09 26.14
C LEU A 10 22.39 26.57 26.54
N LYS A 11 22.51 26.07 27.77
CA LYS A 11 23.74 25.40 28.22
C LYS A 11 23.77 24.03 27.56
N ASN A 12 24.84 23.75 26.81
CA ASN A 12 25.13 22.40 26.36
C ASN A 12 25.41 21.56 27.60
N VAL A 13 24.47 20.67 27.94
CA VAL A 13 24.67 19.65 28.97
C VAL A 13 25.37 18.48 28.30
N GLY A 14 26.52 18.06 28.83
CA GLY A 14 27.20 16.85 28.35
C GLY A 14 26.28 15.65 28.60
N ILE A 15 26.22 14.71 27.66
CA ILE A 15 25.37 13.50 27.79
C ILE A 15 25.69 12.75 29.09
N GLU A 16 26.94 12.85 29.55
CA GLU A 16 27.46 12.27 30.79
C GLU A 16 26.96 12.93 32.10
N ASP A 17 26.33 14.11 32.05
CA ASP A 17 25.66 14.73 33.19
C ASP A 17 24.18 14.32 33.31
N LEU A 18 23.64 13.56 32.34
CA LEU A 18 22.28 13.02 32.39
C LEU A 18 22.29 11.72 33.22
N GLN A 19 22.05 11.84 34.53
CA GLN A 19 21.71 10.68 35.35
C GLN A 19 20.31 10.19 34.98
N PHE A 20 20.23 9.14 34.16
CA PHE A 20 19.01 8.39 33.95
C PHE A 20 18.82 7.44 35.14
N ASP A 21 17.75 7.63 35.92
CA ASP A 21 17.35 6.75 37.04
C ASP A 21 16.88 5.35 36.58
N TYR A 22 17.00 5.06 35.29
CA TYR A 22 16.66 3.77 34.70
C TYR A 22 17.94 3.09 34.22
N PRO A 23 18.16 1.81 34.56
CA PRO A 23 19.30 1.09 34.06
C PRO A 23 19.27 1.13 32.52
N PRO A 24 20.44 1.25 31.85
CA PRO A 24 20.49 1.26 30.40
C PRO A 24 19.85 -0.03 29.88
N VAL A 25 18.85 0.11 29.01
CA VAL A 25 18.29 -1.00 28.25
C VAL A 25 19.36 -1.41 27.25
N ILE A 26 20.18 -2.39 27.63
CA ILE A 26 21.10 -3.04 26.69
C ILE A 26 20.22 -3.92 25.81
N VAL A 27 19.90 -3.44 24.61
CA VAL A 27 19.35 -4.28 23.56
C VAL A 27 20.51 -5.13 23.05
N THR A 28 20.78 -6.24 23.73
CA THR A 28 21.57 -7.32 23.16
C THR A 28 20.72 -7.89 22.04
N GLY A 29 21.08 -7.59 20.80
CA GLY A 29 20.52 -8.27 19.64
C GLY A 29 21.00 -9.71 19.66
N ASP A 30 20.21 -10.57 20.30
CA ASP A 30 20.27 -12.03 20.19
C ASP A 30 18.94 -12.57 20.73
N GLU A 31 17.99 -12.68 19.82
CA GLU A 31 17.02 -13.76 19.65
C GLU A 31 16.00 -13.25 18.62
N GLU A 32 15.94 -13.89 17.45
CA GLU A 32 14.75 -13.83 16.60
C GLU A 32 13.55 -14.01 17.53
N ASP A 33 12.69 -13.00 17.56
CA ASP A 33 11.60 -12.88 18.50
C ASP A 33 10.63 -14.04 18.25
N ALA A 34 10.86 -15.17 18.92
CA ALA A 34 10.13 -16.41 18.73
C ALA A 34 8.63 -16.20 18.90
N GLY A 35 8.22 -15.18 19.68
CA GLY A 35 6.85 -14.73 19.79
C GLY A 35 6.29 -14.12 18.49
N TYR A 36 7.06 -13.31 17.76
CA TYR A 36 6.65 -12.80 16.45
C TYR A 36 6.65 -13.90 15.39
N GLN A 37 7.68 -14.75 15.31
CA GLN A 37 7.65 -15.89 14.39
C GLN A 37 6.46 -16.82 14.72
N GLU A 38 6.18 -17.10 15.99
CA GLU A 38 5.05 -17.94 16.41
C GLU A 38 3.69 -17.29 16.13
N LEU A 39 3.57 -15.97 16.31
CA LEU A 39 2.39 -15.20 15.91
C LEU A 39 2.20 -15.20 14.40
N MET A 40 3.26 -14.98 13.62
CA MET A 40 3.22 -15.00 12.15
C MET A 40 2.89 -16.40 11.63
N VAL A 41 3.47 -17.45 12.21
CA VAL A 41 3.14 -18.86 11.91
C VAL A 41 1.70 -19.19 12.32
N SER A 42 1.18 -18.60 13.39
CA SER A 42 -0.22 -18.81 13.82
C SER A 42 -1.22 -18.05 12.94
N LEU A 43 -0.86 -16.86 12.45
CA LEU A 43 -1.59 -16.10 11.43
C LEU A 43 -1.56 -16.80 10.06
N GLU A 44 -0.47 -17.51 9.73
CA GLU A 44 -0.37 -18.33 8.50
C GLU A 44 -1.18 -19.64 8.57
N LYS A 45 -1.45 -20.16 9.78
CA LYS A 45 -2.18 -21.42 10.03
C LYS A 45 -3.69 -21.32 9.82
N GLU A 46 -4.28 -20.15 10.00
CA GLU A 46 -5.66 -19.91 9.58
C GLU A 46 -5.66 -19.78 8.04
N PRO A 47 -6.45 -20.56 7.29
CA PRO A 47 -6.59 -20.33 5.87
C PRO A 47 -7.28 -18.97 5.69
N ALA A 48 -6.45 -17.95 5.52
CA ALA A 48 -6.79 -16.62 5.06
C ALA A 48 -8.09 -16.64 4.23
N PRO A 49 -9.19 -16.03 4.70
CA PRO A 49 -10.50 -16.13 4.05
C PRO A 49 -10.52 -15.67 2.58
N TRP A 50 -9.48 -14.97 2.12
CA TRP A 50 -9.30 -14.57 0.72
C TRP A 50 -8.60 -15.62 -0.17
N LYS A 51 -7.98 -16.67 0.40
CA LYS A 51 -7.29 -17.73 -0.38
C LYS A 51 -8.22 -18.43 -1.38
N PRO A 52 -9.45 -18.87 -1.00
CA PRO A 52 -10.37 -19.48 -1.96
C PRO A 52 -10.74 -18.52 -3.09
N LEU A 53 -10.95 -17.24 -2.77
CA LEU A 53 -11.27 -16.21 -3.76
C LEU A 53 -10.09 -15.97 -4.73
N CYS A 54 -8.85 -15.91 -4.23
CA CYS A 54 -7.65 -15.80 -5.09
C CYS A 54 -7.49 -17.02 -6.01
N GLU A 55 -7.74 -18.24 -5.50
CA GLU A 55 -7.70 -19.45 -6.32
C GLU A 55 -8.80 -19.45 -7.40
N ALA A 56 -10.01 -18.99 -7.06
CA ALA A 56 -11.10 -18.85 -8.03
C ALA A 56 -10.71 -17.89 -9.16
N ILE A 57 -10.08 -16.75 -8.84
CA ILE A 57 -9.57 -15.79 -9.82
C ILE A 57 -8.53 -16.42 -10.76
N ARG A 58 -7.56 -17.16 -10.21
CA ARG A 58 -6.51 -17.84 -10.99
C ARG A 58 -7.07 -18.91 -11.93
N ARG A 59 -8.12 -19.61 -11.49
CA ARG A 59 -8.74 -20.73 -12.23
C ARG A 59 -9.84 -20.29 -13.18
N ASP A 60 -10.23 -19.01 -13.16
CA ASP A 60 -11.41 -18.52 -13.85
C ASP A 60 -12.70 -19.24 -13.40
N ASP A 61 -12.79 -19.55 -12.11
CA ASP A 61 -13.96 -20.19 -11.54
C ASP A 61 -14.96 -19.12 -11.09
N GLU A 62 -15.80 -18.68 -12.03
CA GLU A 62 -16.82 -17.64 -11.76
C GLU A 62 -17.82 -18.05 -10.68
N ASP A 63 -18.16 -19.34 -10.56
CA ASP A 63 -19.15 -19.83 -9.60
C ASP A 63 -18.62 -19.69 -8.17
N ILE A 64 -17.41 -20.19 -7.93
CA ILE A 64 -16.73 -20.03 -6.63
C ILE A 64 -16.44 -18.55 -6.36
N PHE A 65 -16.00 -17.79 -7.37
CA PHE A 65 -15.76 -16.35 -7.19
C PHE A 65 -17.02 -15.63 -6.73
N ARG A 66 -18.17 -15.91 -7.34
CA ARG A 66 -19.45 -15.30 -6.97
C ARG A 66 -19.83 -15.69 -5.55
N GLU A 67 -19.73 -16.96 -5.18
CA GLU A 67 -20.05 -17.44 -3.82
C GLU A 67 -19.15 -16.78 -2.77
N GLU A 68 -17.83 -16.84 -2.95
CA GLU A 68 -16.86 -16.32 -1.98
C GLU A 68 -16.89 -14.78 -1.90
N SER A 69 -17.08 -14.08 -3.03
CA SER A 69 -17.17 -12.62 -3.03
C SER A 69 -18.41 -12.06 -2.32
N LEU A 70 -19.46 -12.88 -2.09
CA LEU A 70 -20.66 -12.43 -1.37
C LEU A 70 -20.36 -12.00 0.06
N HIS A 71 -19.42 -12.68 0.71
CA HIS A 71 -19.16 -12.56 2.13
C HIS A 71 -17.96 -11.65 2.45
N LEU A 72 -17.23 -11.19 1.42
CA LEU A 72 -15.98 -10.46 1.60
C LEU A 72 -16.18 -8.96 1.39
N LYS A 73 -15.83 -8.19 2.43
CA LYS A 73 -15.69 -6.73 2.41
C LYS A 73 -14.47 -6.33 3.22
N GLY A 74 -13.82 -5.23 2.83
CA GLY A 74 -12.68 -4.67 3.53
C GLY A 74 -11.38 -5.42 3.19
N PRO A 75 -10.47 -5.62 4.16
CA PRO A 75 -9.11 -6.06 3.88
C PRO A 75 -8.95 -7.31 2.97
N PRO A 76 -9.80 -8.34 3.08
CA PRO A 76 -9.71 -9.51 2.21
C PRO A 76 -9.92 -9.23 0.72
N THR A 77 -10.70 -8.20 0.36
CA THR A 77 -10.94 -7.87 -1.06
C THR A 77 -9.70 -7.29 -1.73
N LEU A 78 -8.78 -6.71 -0.96
CA LEU A 78 -7.55 -6.10 -1.46
C LEU A 78 -6.60 -7.14 -2.05
N ALA A 79 -6.42 -8.27 -1.36
CA ALA A 79 -5.62 -9.38 -1.87
C ALA A 79 -6.22 -9.95 -3.16
N ALA A 80 -7.55 -10.08 -3.22
CA ALA A 80 -8.25 -10.52 -4.42
C ALA A 80 -8.13 -9.52 -5.58
N LYS A 81 -8.20 -8.20 -5.32
CA LYS A 81 -8.00 -7.15 -6.33
C LYS A 81 -6.59 -7.21 -6.90
N LYS A 82 -5.58 -7.35 -6.05
CA LYS A 82 -4.18 -7.55 -6.47
C LYS A 82 -4.04 -8.81 -7.31
N GLU A 83 -4.63 -9.92 -6.89
CA GLU A 83 -4.60 -11.17 -7.67
C GLU A 83 -5.26 -11.01 -9.05
N ALA A 84 -6.43 -10.36 -9.12
CA ALA A 84 -7.11 -10.08 -10.39
C ALA A 84 -6.22 -9.25 -11.33
N ILE A 85 -5.50 -8.25 -10.80
CA ILE A 85 -4.51 -7.49 -11.56
C ILE A 85 -3.37 -8.41 -12.01
N LEU A 86 -2.79 -9.21 -11.12
CA LEU A 86 -1.64 -10.08 -11.43
C LEU A 86 -1.94 -11.12 -12.52
N VAL A 87 -3.17 -11.62 -12.56
CA VAL A 87 -3.68 -12.57 -13.55
C VAL A 87 -4.20 -11.87 -14.82
N GLY A 88 -4.45 -10.55 -14.77
CA GLY A 88 -4.97 -9.78 -15.90
C GLY A 88 -6.49 -9.89 -16.07
N ARG A 89 -7.22 -10.21 -15.00
CA ARG A 89 -8.68 -10.39 -14.96
C ARG A 89 -9.40 -9.10 -14.63
N LEU A 90 -9.48 -8.23 -15.63
CA LEU A 90 -10.11 -6.92 -15.53
C LEU A 90 -11.61 -7.00 -15.19
N ASP A 91 -12.28 -8.01 -15.72
CA ASP A 91 -13.69 -8.33 -15.44
C ASP A 91 -13.93 -8.64 -13.95
N LEU A 92 -13.08 -9.47 -13.35
CA LEU A 92 -13.15 -9.80 -11.93
C LEU A 92 -12.73 -8.63 -11.05
N LEU A 93 -11.70 -7.86 -11.47
CA LEU A 93 -11.30 -6.63 -10.79
C LEU A 93 -12.48 -5.65 -10.69
N LYS A 94 -13.22 -5.48 -11.79
CA LYS A 94 -14.41 -4.62 -11.82
C LYS A 94 -15.45 -5.07 -10.81
N LEU A 95 -15.78 -6.37 -10.80
CA LEU A 95 -16.76 -6.92 -9.86
C LEU A 95 -16.31 -6.74 -8.40
N LEU A 96 -15.01 -6.87 -8.11
CA LEU A 96 -14.48 -6.63 -6.77
C LEU A 96 -14.62 -5.16 -6.36
N LEU A 97 -14.33 -4.23 -7.27
CA LEU A 97 -14.42 -2.79 -7.03
C LEU A 97 -15.87 -2.30 -6.89
N GLU A 98 -16.81 -2.91 -7.62
CA GLU A 98 -18.25 -2.61 -7.48
C GLU A 98 -18.81 -3.02 -6.11
N ARG A 99 -18.23 -4.06 -5.48
CA ARG A 99 -18.64 -4.54 -4.16
C ARG A 99 -17.96 -3.80 -3.01
N ASP A 100 -16.74 -3.38 -3.25
CA ASP A 100 -15.86 -2.73 -2.30
C ASP A 100 -14.93 -1.79 -3.08
N ASP A 101 -15.19 -0.49 -3.01
CA ASP A 101 -14.44 0.56 -3.70
C ASP A 101 -13.13 0.93 -2.96
N SER A 102 -12.79 0.24 -1.88
CA SER A 102 -11.51 0.46 -1.20
C SER A 102 -10.33 0.10 -2.11
N ILE A 103 -9.43 1.05 -2.32
CA ILE A 103 -8.21 0.86 -3.10
C ILE A 103 -7.03 1.16 -2.19
N GLU A 104 -6.00 0.34 -2.25
CA GLU A 104 -4.73 0.54 -1.56
C GLU A 104 -3.64 0.97 -2.52
N ASP A 105 -2.65 1.70 -1.98
CA ASP A 105 -1.46 2.14 -2.71
C ASP A 105 -0.75 0.95 -3.40
N ASP A 106 -0.59 -0.15 -2.67
CA ASP A 106 0.06 -1.36 -3.15
C ASP A 106 -0.70 -2.05 -4.31
N THR A 107 -2.03 -1.91 -4.35
CA THR A 107 -2.85 -2.41 -5.46
C THR A 107 -2.56 -1.63 -6.74
N VAL A 108 -2.43 -0.31 -6.63
CA VAL A 108 -2.10 0.57 -7.75
C VAL A 108 -0.65 0.37 -8.19
N ALA A 109 0.28 0.25 -7.24
CA ALA A 109 1.68 -0.07 -7.51
C ALA A 109 1.82 -1.35 -8.34
N THR A 110 1.11 -2.41 -7.93
CA THR A 110 1.08 -3.69 -8.67
C THR A 110 0.59 -3.51 -10.12
N ALA A 111 -0.46 -2.71 -10.35
CA ALA A 111 -0.97 -2.45 -11.70
C ALA A 111 0.04 -1.66 -12.56
N CYS A 112 0.75 -0.71 -11.95
CA CYS A 112 1.78 0.11 -12.60
C CYS A 112 3.01 -0.72 -12.98
N ASP A 113 3.53 -1.52 -12.04
CA ASP A 113 4.70 -2.40 -12.26
C ASP A 113 4.47 -3.40 -13.39
N ARG A 114 3.22 -3.86 -13.54
CA ARG A 114 2.82 -4.76 -14.62
C ARG A 114 2.50 -4.06 -15.93
N LYS A 115 2.47 -2.72 -15.95
CA LYS A 115 2.05 -1.88 -17.09
C LYS A 115 0.64 -2.21 -17.58
N TYR A 116 -0.24 -2.63 -16.68
CA TYR A 116 -1.62 -2.97 -17.01
C TYR A 116 -2.48 -1.71 -17.06
N ARG A 117 -2.45 -1.06 -18.23
CA ARG A 117 -3.13 0.21 -18.51
C ARG A 117 -4.60 0.20 -18.11
N ASP A 118 -5.32 -0.85 -18.50
CA ASP A 118 -6.76 -0.94 -18.24
C ASP A 118 -7.06 -1.12 -16.74
N SER A 119 -6.18 -1.81 -16.00
CA SER A 119 -6.29 -1.92 -14.54
C SER A 119 -6.05 -0.57 -13.87
N VAL A 120 -5.02 0.19 -14.29
CA VAL A 120 -4.77 1.55 -13.77
C VAL A 120 -5.94 2.47 -14.08
N ARG A 121 -6.48 2.43 -15.31
CA ARG A 121 -7.68 3.16 -15.70
C ARG A 121 -8.86 2.83 -14.81
N MET A 122 -9.13 1.54 -14.62
CA MET A 122 -10.22 1.12 -13.77
C MET A 122 -10.07 1.60 -12.33
N LEU A 123 -8.86 1.54 -11.75
CA LEU A 123 -8.63 2.02 -10.39
C LEU A 123 -8.87 3.55 -10.28
N LEU A 124 -8.49 4.33 -11.28
CA LEU A 124 -8.78 5.78 -11.35
C LEU A 124 -10.28 6.05 -11.54
N ASP A 125 -10.98 5.29 -12.38
CA ASP A 125 -12.43 5.40 -12.60
C ASP A 125 -13.23 5.10 -11.31
N PHE A 126 -12.71 4.23 -10.45
CA PHE A 126 -13.28 3.92 -9.12
C PHE A 126 -12.83 4.91 -8.03
N GLY A 127 -12.19 6.01 -8.39
CA GLY A 127 -11.93 7.14 -7.49
C GLY A 127 -10.56 7.15 -6.84
N TRP A 128 -9.61 6.33 -7.32
CA TRP A 128 -8.22 6.50 -6.88
C TRP A 128 -7.69 7.88 -7.29
N PRO A 129 -7.03 8.65 -6.39
CA PRO A 129 -6.60 10.00 -6.74
C PRO A 129 -5.39 9.95 -7.68
N ILE A 130 -5.51 10.59 -8.85
CA ILE A 130 -4.51 10.58 -9.92
C ILE A 130 -3.15 11.17 -9.51
N ASP A 131 -3.17 12.17 -8.63
CA ASP A 131 -1.99 12.86 -8.11
C ASP A 131 -1.46 12.25 -6.80
N LYS A 132 -2.10 11.20 -6.29
CA LYS A 132 -1.59 10.51 -5.11
C LYS A 132 -0.34 9.72 -5.50
N PRO A 133 0.77 9.85 -4.76
CA PRO A 133 1.97 9.08 -5.03
C PRO A 133 1.69 7.59 -4.80
N VAL A 134 2.14 6.74 -5.73
CA VAL A 134 1.92 5.29 -5.70
C VAL A 134 2.97 4.58 -4.84
N TYR A 135 4.21 5.08 -4.88
CA TYR A 135 5.29 4.71 -3.97
C TYR A 135 5.56 5.84 -2.98
N PHE A 136 6.56 5.70 -2.10
CA PHE A 136 6.94 6.71 -1.11
C PHE A 136 7.00 8.15 -1.66
N THR A 137 7.33 8.35 -2.95
CA THR A 137 7.39 9.69 -3.56
C THR A 137 7.08 9.75 -5.07
N ALA A 138 6.78 8.64 -5.75
CA ALA A 138 6.65 8.65 -7.20
C ALA A 138 5.20 8.90 -7.64
N SER A 139 4.99 9.97 -8.42
CA SER A 139 3.73 10.25 -9.12
C SER A 139 3.39 9.10 -10.07
N LEU A 140 2.10 8.90 -10.35
CA LEU A 140 1.63 7.93 -11.34
C LEU A 140 2.27 8.17 -12.72
N LEU A 141 2.53 9.43 -13.08
CA LEU A 141 3.26 9.80 -14.30
C LEU A 141 4.67 9.20 -14.36
N CYS A 142 5.37 9.11 -13.21
CA CYS A 142 6.71 8.51 -13.17
C CYS A 142 6.69 7.03 -13.56
N THR A 143 5.60 6.32 -13.29
CA THR A 143 5.45 4.91 -13.65
C THR A 143 5.19 4.70 -15.14
N ALA A 144 4.77 5.76 -15.84
CA ALA A 144 4.39 5.74 -17.24
C ALA A 144 5.45 6.33 -18.19
N VAL A 145 6.62 6.77 -17.69
CA VAL A 145 7.61 7.53 -18.48
C VAL A 145 8.07 6.83 -19.75
N ASP A 146 8.09 5.49 -19.77
CA ASP A 146 8.45 4.70 -20.93
C ASP A 146 7.26 4.28 -21.81
N ASP A 147 6.08 4.81 -21.51
CA ASP A 147 4.80 4.55 -22.16
C ASP A 147 4.10 5.87 -22.51
N VAL A 148 4.30 6.32 -23.75
CA VAL A 148 3.76 7.59 -24.28
C VAL A 148 2.24 7.63 -24.19
N GLU A 149 1.57 6.50 -24.46
CA GLU A 149 0.11 6.42 -24.50
C GLU A 149 -0.50 6.53 -23.10
N ILE A 150 0.06 5.83 -22.10
CA ILE A 150 -0.36 6.00 -20.70
C ILE A 150 -0.05 7.42 -20.23
N THR A 151 1.14 7.92 -20.50
CA THR A 151 1.55 9.27 -20.07
C THR A 151 0.58 10.32 -20.61
N GLN A 152 0.28 10.25 -21.91
CA GLN A 152 -0.66 11.17 -22.53
C GLN A 152 -2.06 11.05 -21.91
N TRP A 153 -2.55 9.82 -21.71
CA TRP A 153 -3.85 9.57 -21.10
C TRP A 153 -3.92 10.10 -19.66
N LEU A 154 -2.87 9.95 -18.85
CA LEU A 154 -2.80 10.49 -17.48
C LEU A 154 -2.87 12.01 -17.48
N ILE A 155 -2.12 12.68 -18.38
CA ILE A 155 -2.16 14.14 -18.53
C ILE A 155 -3.54 14.61 -18.96
N GLU A 156 -4.16 13.94 -19.93
CA GLU A 156 -5.52 14.24 -20.40
C GLU A 156 -6.58 14.04 -19.30
N THR A 157 -6.34 13.10 -18.38
CA THR A 157 -7.20 12.83 -17.22
C THR A 157 -6.97 13.82 -16.07
N GLY A 158 -5.94 14.67 -16.17
CA GLY A 158 -5.70 15.77 -15.24
C GLY A 158 -4.55 15.54 -14.26
N ALA A 159 -3.65 14.58 -14.50
CA ALA A 159 -2.44 14.41 -13.71
C ALA A 159 -1.55 15.67 -13.77
N ASP A 160 -1.07 16.16 -12.63
CA ASP A 160 -0.13 17.29 -12.59
C ASP A 160 1.27 16.84 -13.02
N VAL A 161 1.75 17.43 -14.11
CA VAL A 161 3.08 17.16 -14.69
C VAL A 161 4.24 17.70 -13.85
N ASN A 162 3.97 18.54 -12.85
CA ASN A 162 4.99 19.16 -11.99
C ASN A 162 5.17 18.46 -10.64
N LEU A 163 4.45 17.36 -10.39
CA LEU A 163 4.54 16.55 -9.17
C LEU A 163 5.76 15.63 -9.15
#